data_AF-A0A2T0K662-F1
#
_entry.id   AF-A0A2T0K662-F1
#
_cell.length_a   1.000
_cell.length_b   1.000
_cell.length_c   1.000
_cell.angle_alpha   90.00
_cell.angle_beta   90.00
_cell.angle_gamma   90.00
#
_symmetry.space_group_name_H-M   'P 1'
#
loop_
_entity.id
_entity.type
_entity.pdbx_description
1 polymer ?
#
loop_
_entity_poly.entity_id
_entity_poly.type
_entity_poly.pdbx_seq_one_letter_code
_entity_poly.pdbx_strand_id
1 'polypeptide(L)'
;MKHALDGPDRHLRLLVDHREDLIAERTRAINRLRWHLHELDPEWDPTARSLDRVSNLDRVLQRLAELTSLVARLATAITERCRNLTEEINTIEAEIQQRAEIAAPALIGLPGCAALTAAKILGETAGITRFHSAAAYARHNGTAPLPVWSSNRARHRLSRTGNC
;
A
#
# COMPACT_ATOMS: atom_id res chain seq x y z
N MET A 1 -18.68 -13.30 -25.12
CA MET A 1 -17.41 -13.13 -24.39
C MET A 1 -17.31 -11.68 -23.95
N LYS A 2 -17.58 -11.37 -22.67
CA LYS A 2 -17.26 -10.05 -22.08
C LYS A 2 -15.96 -10.25 -21.30
N HIS A 3 -14.93 -9.46 -21.60
CA HIS A 3 -13.67 -9.49 -20.86
C HIS A 3 -13.98 -9.23 -19.38
N ALA A 4 -13.76 -10.25 -18.54
CA ALA A 4 -14.10 -10.26 -17.10
C ALA A 4 -13.19 -9.35 -16.25
N LEU A 5 -12.54 -8.37 -16.89
CA LEU A 5 -11.54 -7.52 -16.27
C LEU A 5 -11.86 -6.02 -16.43
N ASP A 6 -12.68 -5.54 -17.36
CA ASP A 6 -12.90 -4.08 -17.51
C ASP A 6 -13.98 -3.48 -16.58
N GLY A 7 -13.99 -3.90 -15.32
CA GLY A 7 -14.95 -3.48 -14.30
C GLY A 7 -14.37 -2.56 -13.21
N PRO A 8 -15.23 -1.95 -12.37
CA PRO A 8 -14.81 -1.10 -11.25
C PRO A 8 -13.80 -1.79 -10.31
N ASP A 9 -13.94 -3.11 -10.11
CA ASP A 9 -13.04 -3.92 -9.30
C ASP A 9 -11.59 -3.93 -9.85
N ARG A 10 -11.41 -3.97 -11.18
CA ARG A 10 -10.07 -3.90 -11.77
C ARG A 10 -9.49 -2.51 -11.66
N HIS A 11 -10.29 -1.46 -11.85
CA HIS A 11 -9.79 -0.10 -11.66
C HIS A 11 -9.30 0.10 -10.22
N LEU A 12 -10.05 -0.38 -9.23
CA LEU A 12 -9.59 -0.39 -7.83
C LEU A 12 -8.31 -1.19 -7.64
N ARG A 13 -8.21 -2.39 -8.23
CA ARG A 13 -6.97 -3.19 -8.20
C ARG A 13 -5.77 -2.42 -8.74
N LEU A 14 -5.89 -1.84 -9.94
CA LEU A 14 -4.81 -1.09 -10.58
C LEU A 14 -4.36 0.11 -9.74
N LEU A 15 -5.31 0.84 -9.15
CA LEU A 15 -4.98 1.97 -8.28
C LEU A 15 -4.27 1.52 -7.00
N VAL A 16 -4.73 0.43 -6.38
CA VAL A 16 -4.10 -0.14 -5.17
C VAL A 16 -2.69 -0.63 -5.49
N ASP A 17 -2.50 -1.41 -6.56
CA ASP A 17 -1.20 -1.92 -6.99
C ASP A 17 -0.23 -0.75 -7.26
N HIS A 18 -0.70 0.26 -8.00
CA HIS A 18 0.10 1.45 -8.30
C HIS A 18 0.48 2.23 -7.04
N ARG A 19 -0.44 2.39 -6.08
CA ARG A 19 -0.14 3.02 -4.78
C ARG A 19 0.94 2.25 -4.01
N GLU A 20 0.89 0.92 -4.02
CA GLU A 20 1.89 0.08 -3.36
C GLU A 20 3.28 0.23 -4.01
N ASP A 21 3.34 0.30 -5.35
CA ASP A 21 4.58 0.58 -6.08
C ASP A 21 5.18 1.93 -5.71
N LEU A 22 4.36 2.99 -5.67
CA LEU A 22 4.81 4.34 -5.29
C LEU A 22 5.29 4.39 -3.84
N ILE A 23 4.62 3.69 -2.91
CA ILE A 23 5.08 3.58 -1.52
C ILE A 23 6.43 2.87 -1.46
N ALA A 24 6.62 1.79 -2.21
CA ALA A 24 7.89 1.08 -2.26
C ALA A 24 9.00 1.94 -2.87
N GLU A 25 8.67 2.77 -3.87
CA GLU A 25 9.60 3.75 -4.43
C GLU A 25 9.98 4.82 -3.40
N ARG A 26 8.99 5.40 -2.72
CA ARG A 26 9.21 6.41 -1.67
C ARG A 26 10.08 5.86 -0.55
N THR A 27 9.83 4.64 -0.08
CA THR A 27 10.67 3.99 0.94
C THR A 27 12.12 3.87 0.47
N ARG A 28 12.35 3.46 -0.78
CA ARG A 28 13.70 3.40 -1.38
C ARG A 28 14.34 4.78 -1.48
N ALA A 29 13.58 5.82 -1.78
CA ALA A 29 14.07 7.20 -1.83
C ALA A 29 14.42 7.74 -0.42
N ILE A 30 13.55 7.53 0.57
CA ILE A 30 13.77 7.90 1.98
C ILE A 30 15.04 7.23 2.53
N ASN A 31 15.25 5.95 2.25
CA ASN A 31 16.45 5.25 2.72
C ASN A 31 17.73 5.85 2.13
N ARG A 32 17.72 6.23 0.86
CA ARG A 32 18.84 6.93 0.22
C ARG A 32 19.03 8.34 0.80
N LEU A 33 17.94 9.07 1.03
CA LEU A 33 17.99 10.40 1.65
C LEU A 33 18.64 10.35 3.02
N ARG A 34 18.25 9.40 3.87
CA ARG A 34 18.83 9.23 5.22
C ARG A 34 20.35 9.08 5.19
N TRP A 35 20.89 8.33 4.23
CA TRP A 35 22.34 8.21 4.07
C TRP A 35 23.02 9.54 3.74
N HIS A 36 22.46 10.33 2.82
CA HIS A 36 23.02 11.64 2.47
C HIS A 36 22.88 12.66 3.59
N LEU A 37 21.77 12.65 4.34
CA LEU A 37 21.61 13.54 5.49
C LEU A 37 22.66 13.24 6.57
N HIS A 38 22.89 11.97 6.86
CA HIS A 38 23.92 11.54 7.80
C HIS A 38 25.35 11.87 7.31
N GLU A 39 25.60 11.84 6.00
CA GLU A 39 26.89 12.26 5.42
C GLU A 39 27.12 13.76 5.53
N LEU A 40 26.06 14.58 5.41
CA LEU A 40 26.13 16.04 5.59
C LEU A 40 26.36 16.43 7.06
N ASP A 41 25.65 15.75 7.96
CA ASP A 41 25.70 15.99 9.39
C ASP A 41 25.32 14.68 10.11
N PRO A 42 26.27 14.01 10.80
CA PRO A 42 25.99 12.77 11.52
C PRO A 42 24.91 12.90 12.60
N GLU A 43 24.65 14.12 13.11
CA GLU A 43 23.59 14.37 14.09
C GLU A 43 22.22 14.60 13.42
N TRP A 44 22.16 14.73 12.10
CA TRP A 44 20.94 14.90 11.35
C TRP A 44 20.23 13.56 11.10
N ASP A 45 19.51 13.07 12.10
CA ASP A 45 18.64 11.90 12.00
C ASP A 45 17.15 12.28 12.12
N PRO A 46 16.42 12.41 10.99
CA PRO A 46 14.99 12.63 11.02
C PRO A 46 14.27 11.47 11.74
N THR A 47 13.31 11.82 12.60
CA THR A 47 12.51 10.85 13.36
C THR A 47 11.94 9.75 12.46
N ALA A 48 11.86 8.53 12.97
CA ALA A 48 11.23 7.42 12.25
C ALA A 48 9.82 7.81 11.77
N ARG A 49 9.47 7.43 10.53
CA ARG A 49 8.15 7.70 9.91
C ARG A 49 7.78 9.20 9.89
N SER A 50 8.76 10.06 9.66
CA SER A 50 8.54 11.51 9.48
C SER A 50 8.66 11.97 8.02
N LEU A 51 9.50 11.30 7.23
CA LEU A 51 9.82 11.67 5.85
C LEU A 51 8.77 11.20 4.81
N ASP A 52 7.63 10.71 5.30
CA ASP A 52 6.41 10.46 4.53
C ASP A 52 5.41 11.62 4.61
N ARG A 53 5.77 12.72 5.29
CA ARG A 53 4.96 13.94 5.40
C ARG A 53 5.59 15.08 4.62
N VAL A 54 4.79 15.73 3.78
CA VAL A 54 5.19 16.89 2.96
C VAL A 54 5.81 17.99 3.83
N SER A 55 5.20 18.33 4.96
CA SER A 55 5.71 19.39 5.85
C SER A 55 7.10 19.10 6.44
N ASN A 56 7.44 17.84 6.66
CA ASN A 56 8.78 17.47 7.12
C ASN A 56 9.79 17.49 5.98
N LEU A 57 9.38 17.07 4.77
CA LEU A 57 10.20 17.16 3.57
C LEU A 57 10.51 18.63 3.22
N ASP A 58 9.52 19.52 3.35
CA ASP A 58 9.71 20.97 3.15
C ASP A 58 10.73 21.55 4.13
N ARG A 59 10.70 21.13 5.40
CA ARG A 59 11.72 21.53 6.41
C ARG A 59 13.11 21.02 6.05
N VAL A 60 13.22 19.80 5.51
CA VAL A 60 14.49 19.26 5.02
C VAL A 60 15.00 20.10 3.85
N LEU A 61 14.14 20.41 2.87
CA LEU A 61 14.50 21.27 1.73
C LEU A 61 14.99 22.65 2.18
N GLN A 62 14.30 23.27 3.15
CA GLN A 62 14.71 24.56 3.73
C GLN A 62 16.12 24.50 4.33
N ARG A 63 16.41 23.47 5.14
CA ARG A 63 17.75 23.30 5.72
C ARG A 63 18.82 23.00 4.66
N LEU A 64 18.48 22.21 3.64
CA LEU A 64 19.41 21.91 2.53
C LEU A 64 19.72 23.13 1.66
N ALA A 65 18.81 24.11 1.58
CA ALA A 65 19.01 25.32 0.77
C ALA A 65 20.18 26.21 1.27
N GLU A 66 20.57 26.05 2.53
CA GLU A 66 21.73 26.75 3.12
C GLU A 66 23.07 26.09 2.78
N LEU A 67 23.05 24.90 2.14
CA LEU A 67 24.23 24.09 1.86
C LEU A 67 24.52 24.05 0.36
N THR A 68 25.79 24.21 -0.01
CA THR A 68 26.24 24.27 -1.42
C THR A 68 26.99 23.02 -1.89
N SER A 69 27.15 22.01 -1.03
CA SER A 69 27.91 20.80 -1.36
C SER A 69 27.20 19.93 -2.40
N LEU A 70 27.97 19.07 -3.09
CA LEU A 70 27.40 18.09 -4.03
C LEU A 70 26.40 17.16 -3.33
N VAL A 71 26.72 16.73 -2.10
CA VAL A 71 25.84 15.87 -1.29
C VAL A 71 24.52 16.59 -0.98
N ALA A 72 24.57 17.88 -0.64
CA ALA A 72 23.36 18.67 -0.40
C ALA A 72 22.50 18.77 -1.66
N ARG A 73 23.11 19.01 -2.83
CA ARG A 73 22.38 19.02 -4.11
C ARG A 73 21.69 17.68 -4.42
N LEU A 74 22.36 16.56 -4.17
CA LEU A 74 21.77 15.22 -4.36
C LEU A 74 20.65 14.96 -3.36
N ALA A 75 20.85 15.33 -2.08
CA ALA A 75 19.84 15.21 -1.04
C ALA A 75 18.59 16.05 -1.37
N THR A 76 18.75 17.27 -1.92
CA THR A 76 17.64 18.12 -2.36
C THR A 76 16.80 17.43 -3.44
N ALA A 77 17.44 16.93 -4.50
CA ALA A 77 16.75 16.23 -5.58
C ALA A 77 16.00 14.97 -5.09
N ILE A 78 16.58 14.21 -4.15
CA ILE A 78 15.91 13.05 -3.55
C ILE A 78 14.74 13.48 -2.67
N THR A 79 14.89 14.58 -1.92
CA THR A 79 13.83 15.12 -1.06
C THR A 79 12.64 15.61 -1.88
N GLU A 80 12.89 16.31 -3.00
CA GLU A 80 11.85 16.69 -3.97
C GLU A 80 11.12 15.47 -4.55
N ARG A 81 11.85 14.40 -4.90
CA ARG A 81 11.23 13.15 -5.34
C ARG A 81 10.35 12.53 -4.26
N CYS A 82 10.82 12.48 -3.00
CA CYS A 82 10.00 11.99 -1.88
C CYS A 82 8.73 12.82 -1.69
N ARG A 83 8.82 14.14 -1.91
CA ARG A 83 7.70 15.07 -1.80
C ARG A 83 6.66 14.80 -2.87
N ASN A 84 7.08 14.72 -4.13
CA ASN A 84 6.21 14.42 -5.27
C ASN A 84 5.54 13.06 -5.12
N LEU A 85 6.29 12.01 -4.75
CA LEU A 85 5.73 10.68 -4.50
C LEU A 85 4.69 10.71 -3.37
N THR A 86 4.92 11.50 -2.32
CA THR A 86 3.98 11.62 -1.21
C THR A 86 2.67 12.29 -1.64
N GLU A 87 2.76 13.35 -2.45
CA GLU A 87 1.57 14.01 -3.01
C GLU A 87 0.79 13.07 -3.93
N GLU A 88 1.48 12.37 -4.84
CA GLU A 88 0.88 11.39 -5.75
C GLU A 88 0.20 10.23 -5.01
N ILE A 89 0.85 9.67 -3.99
CA ILE A 89 0.28 8.63 -3.11
C ILE A 89 -1.01 9.14 -2.46
N ASN A 90 -1.01 10.37 -1.95
CA ASN A 90 -2.18 10.96 -1.29
C ASN A 90 -3.33 11.18 -2.28
N THR A 91 -3.03 11.63 -3.51
CA THR A 91 -4.02 11.78 -4.58
C THR A 91 -4.66 10.45 -4.94
N ILE A 92 -3.85 9.40 -5.14
CA ILE A 92 -4.36 8.06 -5.47
C ILE A 92 -5.14 7.47 -4.29
N GLU A 93 -4.69 7.68 -3.06
CA GLU A 93 -5.41 7.22 -1.87
C GLU A 93 -6.81 7.84 -1.75
N ALA A 94 -6.93 9.14 -2.03
CA ALA A 94 -8.23 9.81 -2.08
C ALA A 94 -9.13 9.26 -3.20
N GLU A 95 -8.57 8.98 -4.37
CA GLU A 95 -9.32 8.37 -5.47
C GLU A 95 -9.80 6.95 -5.13
N ILE A 96 -8.94 6.12 -4.54
CA ILE A 96 -9.30 4.78 -4.06
C ILE A 96 -10.43 4.89 -3.04
N GLN A 97 -10.33 5.83 -2.09
CA GLN A 97 -11.35 6.01 -1.07
C GLN A 97 -12.72 6.31 -1.67
N GLN A 98 -12.80 7.30 -2.56
CA GLN A 98 -14.06 7.66 -3.23
C GLN A 98 -14.67 6.48 -4.00
N ARG A 99 -13.85 5.74 -4.75
CA ARG A 99 -14.31 4.59 -5.53
C ARG A 99 -14.76 3.43 -4.64
N ALA A 100 -14.05 3.17 -3.55
CA ALA A 100 -14.37 2.08 -2.61
C ALA A 100 -15.67 2.35 -1.84
N GLU A 101 -15.90 3.60 -1.43
CA GLU A 101 -17.14 4.03 -0.76
C GLU A 101 -18.39 3.78 -1.61
N ILE A 102 -18.28 3.98 -2.92
CA ILE A 102 -19.35 3.70 -3.88
C ILE A 102 -19.48 2.19 -4.14
N ALA A 103 -18.36 1.50 -4.35
CA ALA A 103 -18.36 0.11 -4.81
C ALA A 103 -18.70 -0.91 -3.71
N ALA A 104 -18.29 -0.67 -2.46
CA ALA A 104 -18.54 -1.60 -1.36
C ALA A 104 -18.82 -0.90 -0.01
N PRO A 105 -19.94 -0.16 0.09
CA PRO A 105 -20.34 0.46 1.36
C PRO A 105 -20.54 -0.58 2.48
N ALA A 106 -20.99 -1.80 2.13
CA ALA A 106 -21.15 -2.89 3.09
C ALA A 106 -19.82 -3.38 3.69
N LEU A 107 -18.72 -3.37 2.92
CA LEU A 107 -17.40 -3.73 3.46
C LEU A 107 -16.89 -2.63 4.40
N ILE A 108 -17.06 -1.36 4.02
CA ILE A 108 -16.61 -0.21 4.83
C ILE A 108 -17.36 -0.13 6.17
N GLY A 109 -18.61 -0.59 6.20
CA GLY A 109 -19.39 -0.70 7.44
C GLY A 109 -18.87 -1.76 8.42
N LEU A 110 -17.96 -2.65 8.01
CA LEU A 110 -17.40 -3.67 8.89
C LEU A 110 -16.32 -3.08 9.81
N PRO A 111 -16.33 -3.37 11.12
CA PRO A 111 -15.27 -2.95 12.03
C PRO A 111 -13.90 -3.40 11.52
N GLY A 112 -12.97 -2.45 11.37
CA GLY A 112 -11.60 -2.71 10.90
C GLY A 112 -11.42 -2.77 9.39
N CYS A 113 -12.48 -2.58 8.59
CA CYS A 113 -12.39 -2.53 7.13
C CYS A 113 -12.50 -1.08 6.63
N ALA A 114 -11.37 -0.39 6.51
CA ALA A 114 -11.32 0.94 5.89
C ALA A 114 -11.35 0.86 4.34
N ALA A 115 -11.46 2.01 3.68
CA ALA A 115 -11.61 2.09 2.23
C ALA A 115 -10.46 1.42 1.45
N LEU A 116 -9.20 1.56 1.88
CA LEU A 116 -8.06 0.86 1.28
C LEU A 116 -8.16 -0.67 1.42
N THR A 117 -8.58 -1.16 2.59
CA THR A 117 -8.80 -2.59 2.82
C THR A 117 -9.94 -3.12 1.96
N ALA A 118 -11.05 -2.37 1.88
CA ALA A 118 -12.19 -2.70 1.03
C ALA A 118 -11.80 -2.74 -0.46
N ALA A 119 -11.03 -1.75 -0.93
CA ALA A 119 -10.52 -1.70 -2.30
C ALA A 119 -9.64 -2.91 -2.62
N LYS A 120 -8.75 -3.31 -1.70
CA LYS A 120 -7.89 -4.48 -1.89
C LYS A 120 -8.70 -5.78 -1.94
N ILE A 121 -9.70 -5.92 -1.06
CA ILE A 121 -10.63 -7.07 -1.10
C ILE A 121 -11.36 -7.12 -2.44
N LEU A 122 -11.92 -6.01 -2.91
CA LEU A 122 -12.62 -5.95 -4.20
C LEU A 122 -11.70 -6.28 -5.37
N GLY A 123 -10.50 -5.71 -5.39
CA GLY A 123 -9.51 -5.92 -6.45
C GLY A 123 -9.03 -7.37 -6.58
N GLU A 124 -8.87 -8.08 -5.46
CA GLU A 124 -8.53 -9.51 -5.47
C GLU A 124 -9.77 -10.41 -5.69
N THR A 125 -10.94 -9.95 -5.28
CA THR A 125 -12.22 -10.66 -5.46
C THR A 125 -12.76 -10.54 -6.88
N ALA A 126 -12.36 -9.55 -7.68
CA ALA A 126 -12.66 -9.43 -9.12
C ALA A 126 -14.06 -9.95 -9.50
N GLY A 127 -15.10 -9.44 -8.84
CA GLY A 127 -16.48 -9.92 -8.91
C GLY A 127 -16.79 -11.12 -8.01
N ILE A 128 -17.45 -10.89 -6.86
CA ILE A 128 -17.84 -11.97 -5.92
C ILE A 128 -18.77 -13.02 -6.55
N THR A 129 -19.54 -12.64 -7.57
CA THR A 129 -20.48 -13.53 -8.28
C THR A 129 -19.77 -14.61 -9.11
N ARG A 130 -18.45 -14.52 -9.31
CA ARG A 130 -17.66 -15.57 -9.97
C ARG A 130 -17.54 -16.84 -9.12
N PHE A 131 -17.83 -16.76 -7.82
CA PHE A 131 -17.78 -17.89 -6.90
C PHE A 131 -19.16 -18.51 -6.74
N HIS A 132 -19.27 -19.79 -7.04
CA HIS A 132 -20.54 -20.54 -6.93
C HIS A 132 -20.96 -20.82 -5.47
N SER A 133 -20.11 -20.53 -4.48
CA SER A 133 -20.41 -20.73 -3.06
C SER A 133 -19.42 -19.98 -2.16
N ALA A 134 -19.82 -19.75 -0.90
CA ALA A 134 -18.91 -19.25 0.13
C ALA A 134 -17.70 -20.16 0.35
N ALA A 135 -17.86 -21.48 0.23
CA ALA A 135 -16.76 -22.44 0.34
C ALA A 135 -15.74 -22.30 -0.80
N ALA A 136 -16.21 -22.02 -2.03
CA ALA A 136 -15.33 -21.74 -3.16
C ALA A 136 -14.54 -20.45 -2.96
N TYR A 137 -15.19 -19.41 -2.42
CA TYR A 137 -14.51 -18.16 -2.07
C TYR A 137 -13.48 -18.37 -0.94
N ALA A 138 -13.83 -19.10 0.11
CA ALA A 138 -12.92 -19.43 1.21
C ALA A 138 -11.69 -20.22 0.74
N ARG A 139 -11.84 -21.12 -0.24
CA ARG A 139 -10.70 -21.81 -0.86
C ARG A 139 -9.83 -20.86 -1.67
N HIS A 140 -10.43 -19.90 -2.35
CA HIS A 140 -9.69 -18.94 -3.17
C HIS A 140 -8.83 -18.01 -2.33
N ASN A 141 -9.37 -17.44 -1.25
CA ASN A 141 -8.66 -16.50 -0.38
C ASN A 141 -7.87 -17.19 0.76
N GLY A 142 -7.72 -18.52 0.71
CA GLY A 142 -6.93 -19.29 1.69
C GLY A 142 -7.56 -19.44 3.09
N THR A 143 -8.78 -18.95 3.31
CA THR A 143 -9.48 -19.05 4.62
C THR A 143 -10.21 -20.38 4.84
N ALA A 144 -10.31 -21.24 3.81
CA ALA A 144 -10.88 -22.57 3.96
C ALA A 144 -10.04 -23.44 4.92
N PRO A 145 -10.64 -24.01 5.99
CA PRO A 145 -9.92 -24.82 6.95
C PRO A 145 -9.47 -26.13 6.31
N LEU A 146 -8.18 -26.46 6.43
CA LEU A 146 -7.65 -27.74 5.98
C LEU A 146 -7.51 -28.70 7.17
N PRO A 147 -8.13 -29.89 7.13
CA PRO A 147 -8.00 -30.85 8.20
C PRO A 147 -6.55 -31.35 8.30
N VAL A 148 -6.06 -31.46 9.54
CA VAL A 148 -4.78 -32.07 9.88
C VAL A 148 -4.99 -33.07 10.99
N TRP A 149 -4.44 -34.27 10.81
CA TRP A 149 -4.63 -35.39 11.73
C TRP A 149 -3.33 -35.67 12.47
N SER A 150 -3.39 -35.65 13.80
CA SER A 150 -2.35 -36.19 14.68
C SER A 150 -3.07 -36.81 15.87
N SER A 151 -3.17 -38.14 15.85
CA SER A 151 -4.04 -38.91 16.77
C SER A 151 -5.54 -38.56 16.61
N ASN A 152 -6.39 -39.16 17.45
CA ASN A 152 -7.86 -39.20 17.35
C ASN A 152 -8.57 -37.85 17.64
N ARG A 153 -7.92 -36.71 17.34
CA ARG A 153 -8.45 -35.35 17.58
C ARG A 153 -8.42 -34.53 16.30
N ALA A 154 -9.60 -34.09 15.86
CA ALA A 154 -9.73 -33.23 14.69
C ALA A 154 -9.04 -31.87 14.95
N ARG A 155 -8.09 -31.52 14.09
CA ARG A 155 -7.43 -30.21 14.05
C ARG A 155 -7.51 -29.65 12.63
N HIS A 156 -7.46 -28.32 12.53
CA HIS A 156 -7.47 -27.64 11.24
C HIS A 156 -6.32 -26.62 11.19
N ARG A 157 -5.76 -26.42 10.00
CA ARG A 157 -4.79 -25.36 9.71
C ARG A 157 -5.30 -24.45 8.58
N LEU A 158 -4.74 -23.25 8.49
CA LEU A 158 -4.93 -22.38 7.33
C LEU A 158 -4.33 -23.00 6.06
N SER A 159 -4.99 -22.74 4.94
CA SER A 159 -4.46 -23.05 3.62
C SER A 159 -3.33 -22.08 3.26
N ARG A 160 -2.19 -22.63 2.81
CA ARG A 160 -1.11 -21.83 2.17
C ARG A 160 -1.31 -21.69 0.65
N THR A 161 -2.33 -22.35 0.12
CA THR A 161 -2.76 -22.27 -1.27
C THR A 161 -3.95 -21.31 -1.40
N GLY A 162 -3.98 -20.53 -2.47
CA GLY A 162 -4.96 -19.47 -2.70
C GLY A 162 -4.31 -18.27 -3.37
N ASN A 163 -5.10 -17.27 -3.71
CA ASN A 163 -4.60 -15.94 -4.04
C ASN A 163 -4.36 -15.22 -2.71
N CYS A 164 -3.10 -15.21 -2.28
CA CYS A 164 -2.64 -14.67 -1.00
C CYS A 164 -2.00 -13.30 -1.22
#